data_AF-A0A965C5X0-F1
#
_entry.id   AF-A0A965C5X0-F1
#
_cell.length_a   1.000
_cell.length_b   1.000
_cell.length_c   1.000
_cell.angle_alpha   90.00
_cell.angle_beta   90.00
_cell.angle_gamma   90.00
#
_symmetry.space_group_name_H-M   'P 1'
#
loop_
_entity.id
_entity.type
_entity.pdbx_description
1 polymer ?
#
loop_
_entity_poly.entity_id
_entity_poly.type
_entity_poly.pdbx_seq_one_letter_code
_entity_poly.pdbx_strand_id
1 'polypeptide(L)'
;FDFTTWNPKITKAKSQQAIAALEGGHVICLPHLPFVLSEDEKRFLSESWSDQKSKNISLRPQGGLKGASGSDADLKALRGMIQRYADHSLQLVSALFPDYVPNLVTANTSLRPFEVEGRVSSYRKDDKRLHTDAFPSNPTQGTRLLRVFNNVNPHGKPRVWRVGEPFETMVAKYLPKAKSMFPGQAWMMHKLGITKRERTPYDQLMLQLHDLVKGDMDYQRNSPQQSVDLMPGTTWIVYSDQVLHAAMSGQYMMEQTFHLPPEALYKPETSPIRVLESIKGKPLGLAA
;
A
#
# COMPACT_ATOMS: atom_id res chain seq x y z
N PHE A 1 -9.23 13.99 -8.37
CA PHE A 1 -10.01 14.96 -7.56
C PHE A 1 -9.11 16.14 -7.28
N ASP A 2 -9.64 17.36 -7.30
CA ASP A 2 -8.81 18.58 -7.28
C ASP A 2 -8.73 19.20 -5.87
N PHE A 3 -8.48 18.36 -4.86
CA PHE A 3 -8.28 18.84 -3.51
C PHE A 3 -6.91 19.50 -3.37
N THR A 4 -6.88 20.62 -2.64
CA THR A 4 -5.66 21.43 -2.40
C THR A 4 -5.26 21.49 -0.94
N THR A 5 -6.03 20.86 -0.04
CA THR A 5 -5.79 20.80 1.40
C THR A 5 -5.96 19.39 1.95
N TRP A 6 -5.21 19.05 2.99
CA TRP A 6 -5.22 17.74 3.65
C TRP A 6 -6.47 17.52 4.52
N ASN A 7 -7.27 18.56 4.77
CA ASN A 7 -8.57 18.45 5.46
C ASN A 7 -9.68 19.12 4.63
N PRO A 8 -10.04 18.56 3.46
CA PRO A 8 -11.01 19.17 2.58
C PRO A 8 -12.43 19.08 3.19
N LYS A 9 -13.18 20.18 3.13
CA LYS A 9 -14.61 20.16 3.41
C LYS A 9 -15.35 19.70 2.16
N ILE A 10 -15.90 18.49 2.19
CA ILE A 10 -16.54 17.88 1.02
C ILE A 10 -18.04 17.66 1.25
N THR A 11 -18.81 17.67 0.16
CA THR A 11 -20.22 17.30 0.20
C THR A 11 -20.38 15.79 0.32
N LYS A 12 -21.53 15.33 0.83
CA LYS A 12 -21.87 13.90 0.89
C LYS A 12 -21.75 13.21 -0.48
N ALA A 13 -22.21 13.87 -1.55
CA ALA A 13 -22.10 13.35 -2.92
C ALA A 13 -20.64 13.15 -3.35
N LYS A 14 -19.75 14.08 -3.00
CA LYS A 14 -18.32 13.97 -3.32
C LYS A 14 -17.65 12.86 -2.50
N SER A 15 -18.02 12.71 -1.22
CA SER A 15 -17.57 11.59 -0.38
C SER A 15 -18.02 10.25 -0.98
N GLN A 16 -19.30 10.11 -1.37
CA GLN A 16 -19.81 8.90 -2.03
C GLN A 16 -19.08 8.57 -3.33
N GLN A 17 -18.72 9.57 -4.13
CA GLN A 17 -17.91 9.38 -5.34
C GLN A 17 -16.51 8.84 -5.00
N ALA A 18 -15.86 9.39 -3.97
CA ALA A 18 -14.54 8.91 -3.52
C ALA A 18 -14.62 7.49 -2.96
N ILE A 19 -15.65 7.18 -2.16
CA ILE A 19 -15.90 5.84 -1.62
C ILE A 19 -16.08 4.83 -2.75
N ALA A 20 -16.97 5.12 -3.70
CA ALA A 20 -17.24 4.24 -4.83
C ALA A 20 -16.00 4.00 -5.69
N ALA A 21 -15.16 5.03 -5.89
CA ALA A 21 -13.89 4.89 -6.59
C ALA A 21 -12.90 4.02 -5.81
N LEU A 22 -12.67 4.30 -4.53
CA LEU A 22 -11.67 3.60 -3.73
C LEU A 22 -12.03 2.13 -3.52
N GLU A 23 -13.24 1.84 -3.06
CA GLU A 23 -13.71 0.46 -2.80
C GLU A 23 -13.98 -0.30 -4.10
N GLY A 24 -14.27 0.41 -5.20
CA GLY A 24 -14.36 -0.16 -6.55
C GLY A 24 -13.01 -0.53 -7.17
N GLY A 25 -11.89 -0.37 -6.46
CA GLY A 25 -10.57 -0.76 -6.96
C GLY A 25 -9.91 0.28 -7.89
N HIS A 26 -10.22 1.57 -7.73
CA HIS A 26 -9.53 2.64 -8.43
C HIS A 26 -8.46 3.30 -7.56
N VAL A 27 -7.48 3.93 -8.22
CA VAL A 27 -6.52 4.84 -7.58
C VAL A 27 -7.11 6.25 -7.57
N ILE A 28 -7.26 6.85 -6.39
CA ILE A 28 -7.66 8.25 -6.27
C ILE A 28 -6.42 9.12 -6.42
N CYS A 29 -6.31 9.86 -7.52
CA CYS A 29 -5.23 10.82 -7.74
C CYS A 29 -5.66 12.25 -7.35
N LEU A 30 -4.78 12.94 -6.61
CA LEU A 30 -4.91 14.30 -6.07
C LEU A 30 -3.70 15.14 -6.54
N PRO A 31 -3.71 15.65 -7.78
CA PRO A 31 -2.54 16.30 -8.39
C PRO A 31 -2.16 17.63 -7.72
N HIS A 32 -3.08 18.27 -7.01
CA HIS A 32 -2.88 19.59 -6.38
C HIS A 32 -2.73 19.51 -4.86
N LEU A 33 -2.40 18.34 -4.31
CA LEU A 33 -2.24 18.12 -2.87
C LEU A 33 -0.79 17.76 -2.51
N PRO A 34 0.15 18.74 -2.50
CA PRO A 34 1.53 18.47 -2.16
C PRO A 34 1.74 18.26 -0.66
N PHE A 35 2.71 17.42 -0.31
CA PHE A 35 3.34 17.46 1.01
C PHE A 35 4.54 18.41 0.97
N VAL A 36 4.30 19.67 1.30
CA VAL A 36 5.36 20.70 1.28
C VAL A 36 6.33 20.45 2.43
N LEU A 37 7.61 20.31 2.08
CA LEU A 37 8.72 20.21 3.03
C LEU A 37 9.20 21.60 3.44
N SER A 38 9.58 21.77 4.70
CA SER A 38 10.31 22.94 5.16
C SER A 38 11.71 22.98 4.55
N GLU A 39 12.37 24.15 4.58
CA GLU A 39 13.74 24.28 4.07
C GLU A 39 14.71 23.30 4.75
N ASP A 40 14.56 23.08 6.06
CA ASP A 40 15.38 22.12 6.80
C ASP A 40 15.06 20.67 6.39
N GLU A 41 13.78 20.34 6.17
CA GLU A 41 13.35 18.99 5.81
C GLU A 41 13.86 18.54 4.42
N LYS A 42 14.13 19.47 3.50
CA LYS A 42 14.64 19.15 2.15
C LYS A 42 15.94 18.35 2.19
N ARG A 43 16.78 18.54 3.23
CA ARG A 43 18.03 17.78 3.39
C ARG A 43 17.79 16.27 3.52
N PHE A 44 16.60 15.85 3.96
CA PHE A 44 16.23 14.43 4.11
C PHE A 44 15.90 13.74 2.78
N LEU A 45 15.82 14.49 1.67
CA LEU A 45 15.73 13.94 0.32
C LEU A 45 17.11 13.48 -0.17
N SER A 46 17.71 12.56 0.57
CA SER A 46 19.00 11.95 0.25
C SER A 46 19.03 10.50 0.73
N GLU A 47 19.70 9.64 -0.04
CA GLU A 47 19.93 8.24 0.31
C GLU A 47 20.88 8.09 1.51
N SER A 48 21.68 9.13 1.81
CA SER A 48 22.64 9.14 2.92
C SER A 48 21.99 8.98 4.30
N TRP A 49 20.71 9.31 4.44
CA TRP A 49 19.96 9.16 5.68
C TRP A 49 19.49 7.73 5.91
N SER A 50 19.66 6.82 4.94
CA SER A 50 19.34 5.42 5.12
C SER A 50 20.47 4.68 5.84
N ASP A 51 20.10 3.66 6.62
CA ASP A 51 21.06 2.71 7.19
C ASP A 51 21.60 1.67 6.18
N GLN A 52 21.15 1.73 4.92
CA GLN A 52 21.43 0.79 3.81
C GLN A 52 21.05 -0.68 4.08
N LYS A 53 20.54 -1.01 5.26
CA LYS A 53 20.07 -2.35 5.64
C LYS A 53 18.57 -2.49 5.34
N SER A 54 17.85 -1.37 5.40
CA SER A 54 16.42 -1.30 5.15
C SER A 54 16.13 -0.63 3.81
N LYS A 55 15.14 -1.16 3.07
CA LYS A 55 14.71 -0.56 1.79
C LYS A 55 14.12 0.85 1.94
N ASN A 56 13.58 1.16 3.13
CA ASN A 56 12.85 2.38 3.43
C ASN A 56 13.21 2.86 4.84
N ILE A 57 13.10 4.18 5.06
CA ILE A 57 13.07 4.76 6.40
C ILE A 57 11.62 4.71 6.89
N SER A 58 11.35 4.10 8.03
CA SER A 58 9.99 3.84 8.51
C SER A 58 9.79 4.29 9.95
N LEU A 59 8.75 5.10 10.19
CA LEU A 59 8.23 5.42 11.50
C LEU A 59 7.14 4.42 11.86
N ARG A 60 7.30 3.75 13.01
CA ARG A 60 6.27 2.86 13.56
C ARG A 60 5.21 3.67 14.30
N PRO A 61 3.96 3.15 14.43
CA PRO A 61 2.92 3.82 15.20
C PRO A 61 3.32 4.13 16.66
N GLN A 62 4.19 3.30 17.25
CA GLN A 62 4.71 3.51 18.61
C GLN A 62 5.84 4.57 18.68
N GLY A 63 6.17 5.22 17.55
CA GLY A 63 7.15 6.30 17.45
C GLY A 63 8.59 5.87 17.14
N GLY A 64 8.86 4.57 17.00
CA GLY A 64 10.20 4.07 16.68
C GLY A 64 10.56 4.26 15.20
N LEU A 65 11.63 5.02 14.93
CA LEU A 65 12.20 5.18 13.59
C LEU A 65 13.13 4.00 13.27
N LYS A 66 13.00 3.41 12.08
CA LYS A 66 13.87 2.33 11.57
C LYS A 66 14.37 2.65 10.19
N GLY A 67 15.54 2.12 9.83
CA GLY A 67 16.09 2.29 8.49
C GLY A 67 16.83 3.60 8.27
N ALA A 68 17.02 4.41 9.33
CA ALA A 68 17.66 5.72 9.27
C ALA A 68 19.00 5.75 10.02
N SER A 69 19.90 6.61 9.57
CA SER A 69 21.22 6.89 10.17
C SER A 69 21.43 8.41 10.27
N GLY A 70 22.15 8.89 11.29
CA GLY A 70 22.35 10.32 11.53
C GLY A 70 22.57 10.66 13.01
N SER A 71 22.73 11.94 13.33
CA SER A 71 22.78 12.41 14.72
C SER A 71 21.39 12.31 15.39
N ASP A 72 21.33 12.31 16.72
CA ASP A 72 20.05 12.30 17.45
C ASP A 72 19.15 13.49 17.08
N ALA A 73 19.75 14.65 16.83
CA ALA A 73 19.02 15.84 16.40
C ALA A 73 18.40 15.64 15.00
N ASP A 74 19.16 15.05 14.07
CA ASP A 74 18.67 14.79 12.71
C ASP A 74 17.59 13.71 12.70
N LEU A 75 17.77 12.63 13.47
CA LEU A 75 16.77 11.57 13.59
C LEU A 75 15.47 12.07 14.23
N LYS A 76 15.57 13.01 15.19
CA LYS A 76 14.41 13.69 15.77
C LYS A 76 13.67 14.55 14.74
N ALA A 77 14.40 15.33 13.95
CA ALA A 77 13.82 16.15 12.88
C ALA A 77 13.18 15.31 11.77
N LEU A 78 13.87 14.25 11.32
CA LEU A 78 13.36 13.29 10.33
C LEU A 78 12.09 12.58 10.83
N ARG A 79 12.07 12.17 12.10
CA ARG A 79 10.88 11.62 12.74
C ARG A 79 9.73 12.62 12.72
N GLY A 80 10.00 13.89 13.03
CA GLY A 80 9.00 14.97 13.00
C GLY A 80 8.36 15.13 11.62
N MET A 81 9.17 15.16 10.57
CA MET A 81 8.70 15.23 9.18
C MET A 81 7.79 14.05 8.81
N ILE A 82 8.22 12.82 9.14
CA ILE A 82 7.45 11.62 8.83
C ILE A 82 6.15 11.58 9.63
N GLN A 83 6.18 11.99 10.91
CA GLN A 83 4.97 12.10 11.74
C GLN A 83 3.98 13.12 11.16
N ARG A 84 4.46 14.28 10.71
CA ARG A 84 3.63 15.30 10.06
C ARG A 84 2.91 14.76 8.82
N TYR A 85 3.60 13.94 8.02
CA TYR A 85 2.97 13.26 6.89
C TYR A 85 1.89 12.25 7.31
N ALA A 86 2.14 11.50 8.39
CA ALA A 86 1.16 10.57 8.96
C ALA A 86 -0.11 11.32 9.41
N ASP A 87 0.05 12.44 10.10
CA ASP A 87 -1.05 13.26 10.61
C ASP A 87 -1.86 13.88 9.47
N HIS A 88 -1.19 14.41 8.45
CA HIS A 88 -1.83 14.91 7.23
C HIS A 88 -2.62 13.82 6.49
N SER A 89 -2.04 12.63 6.36
CA SER A 89 -2.69 11.49 5.70
C SER A 89 -3.93 11.03 6.48
N LEU A 90 -3.88 11.04 7.81
CA LEU A 90 -5.02 10.72 8.67
C LEU A 90 -6.13 11.77 8.52
N GLN A 91 -5.79 13.07 8.51
CA GLN A 91 -6.77 14.13 8.26
C GLN A 91 -7.49 13.94 6.92
N LEU A 92 -6.73 13.60 5.87
CA LEU A 92 -7.28 13.40 4.53
C LEU A 92 -8.23 12.19 4.49
N VAL A 93 -7.79 11.05 5.04
CA VAL A 93 -8.64 9.85 5.09
C VAL A 93 -9.90 10.10 5.92
N SER A 94 -9.79 10.75 7.07
CA SER A 94 -10.94 11.09 7.92
C SER A 94 -11.93 12.04 7.23
N ALA A 95 -11.45 13.00 6.45
CA ALA A 95 -12.30 13.93 5.72
C ALA A 95 -13.02 13.28 4.53
N LEU A 96 -12.35 12.36 3.83
CA LEU A 96 -12.93 11.66 2.67
C LEU A 96 -13.85 10.50 3.08
N PHE A 97 -13.50 9.80 4.15
CA PHE A 97 -14.10 8.52 4.58
C PHE A 97 -14.40 8.53 6.10
N PRO A 98 -15.35 9.36 6.56
CA PRO A 98 -15.61 9.53 7.98
C PRO A 98 -15.99 8.25 8.72
N ASP A 99 -16.64 7.30 8.05
CA ASP A 99 -17.13 6.05 8.70
C ASP A 99 -16.00 5.02 8.87
N TYR A 100 -14.84 5.22 8.24
CA TYR A 100 -13.65 4.41 8.52
C TYR A 100 -13.04 4.74 9.88
N VAL A 101 -13.15 5.99 10.33
CA VAL A 101 -12.40 6.54 11.47
C VAL A 101 -12.51 5.68 12.75
N PRO A 102 -13.70 5.17 13.16
CA PRO A 102 -13.80 4.35 14.37
C PRO A 102 -13.02 3.03 14.33
N ASN A 103 -12.73 2.52 13.12
CA ASN A 103 -12.11 1.22 12.89
C ASN A 103 -10.72 1.32 12.23
N LEU A 104 -10.27 2.53 11.90
CA LEU A 104 -9.04 2.77 11.18
C LEU A 104 -7.84 2.62 12.13
N VAL A 105 -6.92 1.71 11.79
CA VAL A 105 -5.71 1.49 12.58
C VAL A 105 -4.50 2.01 11.80
N THR A 106 -3.83 3.03 12.34
CA THR A 106 -2.60 3.59 11.77
C THR A 106 -1.46 2.56 11.83
N ALA A 107 -0.87 2.28 10.67
CA ALA A 107 0.33 1.46 10.55
C ALA A 107 1.57 2.34 10.25
N ASN A 108 2.64 1.74 9.74
CA ASN A 108 3.89 2.48 9.51
C ASN A 108 3.71 3.61 8.49
N THR A 109 4.50 4.67 8.70
CA THR A 109 4.75 5.73 7.73
C THR A 109 6.16 5.56 7.19
N SER A 110 6.39 5.72 5.90
CA SER A 110 7.69 5.50 5.28
C SER A 110 8.10 6.63 4.36
N LEU A 111 9.38 6.99 4.44
CA LEU A 111 10.11 7.72 3.40
C LEU A 111 10.89 6.69 2.57
N ARG A 112 10.71 6.74 1.25
CA ARG A 112 11.43 5.89 0.29
C ARG A 112 12.46 6.75 -0.48
N PRO A 113 13.72 6.85 -0.01
CA PRO A 113 14.69 7.76 -0.60
C PRO A 113 15.35 7.21 -1.89
N PHE A 114 15.37 5.89 -2.08
CA PHE A 114 16.06 5.26 -3.19
C PHE A 114 15.24 5.23 -4.48
N GLU A 115 15.94 5.37 -5.62
CA GLU A 115 15.41 5.15 -6.96
C GLU A 115 14.84 3.72 -7.13
N VAL A 116 13.82 3.57 -7.97
CA VAL A 116 13.15 2.28 -8.21
C VAL A 116 13.85 1.49 -9.31
N GLU A 117 14.29 2.17 -10.38
CA GLU A 117 14.77 1.54 -11.61
C GLU A 117 15.97 0.61 -11.38
N GLY A 118 16.93 1.02 -10.54
CA GLY A 118 18.18 0.31 -10.26
C GLY A 118 18.10 -0.85 -9.24
N ARG A 119 16.92 -1.19 -8.72
CA ARG A 119 16.81 -2.22 -7.68
C ARG A 119 16.90 -3.63 -8.25
N VAL A 120 17.89 -4.40 -7.81
CA VAL A 120 18.00 -5.84 -8.09
C VAL A 120 17.31 -6.63 -6.97
N SER A 121 16.28 -7.40 -7.32
CA SER A 121 15.58 -8.28 -6.38
C SER A 121 15.06 -9.52 -7.07
N SER A 122 14.77 -10.58 -6.30
CA SER A 122 14.07 -11.74 -6.84
C SER A 122 12.70 -11.32 -7.41
N TYR A 123 12.20 -12.06 -8.40
CA TYR A 123 10.96 -11.69 -9.08
C TYR A 123 9.77 -11.50 -8.13
N ARG A 124 9.69 -12.27 -7.03
CA ARG A 124 8.66 -12.12 -6.00
C ARG A 124 8.75 -10.78 -5.26
N LYS A 125 9.96 -10.23 -5.13
CA LYS A 125 10.24 -8.96 -4.44
C LYS A 125 10.38 -7.77 -5.40
N ASP A 126 10.20 -8.00 -6.70
CA ASP A 126 10.32 -7.02 -7.76
C ASP A 126 9.00 -6.27 -7.93
N ASP A 127 8.95 -5.04 -7.41
CA ASP A 127 7.76 -4.20 -7.43
C ASP A 127 7.55 -3.50 -8.78
N LYS A 128 8.43 -3.73 -9.77
CA LYS A 128 8.23 -3.33 -11.18
C LYS A 128 7.24 -4.26 -11.91
N ARG A 129 6.84 -5.36 -11.27
CA ARG A 129 5.86 -6.31 -11.78
C ARG A 129 4.50 -6.03 -11.15
N LEU A 130 3.43 -6.06 -11.94
CA LEU A 130 2.06 -5.90 -11.48
C LEU A 130 1.77 -6.91 -10.36
N HIS A 131 1.18 -6.43 -9.27
CA HIS A 131 0.77 -7.24 -8.14
C HIS A 131 -0.27 -6.53 -7.30
N THR A 132 -0.99 -7.31 -6.49
CA THR A 132 -1.64 -6.85 -5.27
C THR A 132 -0.73 -7.14 -4.09
N ASP A 133 -0.72 -6.27 -3.09
CA ASP A 133 0.12 -6.46 -1.90
C ASP A 133 -0.27 -7.72 -1.12
N ALA A 134 0.71 -8.58 -0.90
CA ALA A 134 0.62 -9.73 -0.02
C ALA A 134 1.97 -9.96 0.66
N PHE A 135 1.98 -10.07 1.99
CA PHE A 135 3.24 -10.18 2.74
C PHE A 135 3.45 -11.61 3.27
N PRO A 136 4.53 -12.31 2.86
CA PRO A 136 4.75 -13.69 3.26
C PRO A 136 4.95 -13.85 4.77
N SER A 137 5.59 -12.88 5.43
CA SER A 137 5.92 -12.94 6.86
C SER A 137 4.97 -12.12 7.75
N ASN A 138 4.06 -11.34 7.17
CA ASN A 138 3.10 -10.53 7.91
C ASN A 138 1.67 -10.71 7.35
N PRO A 139 1.03 -11.86 7.60
CA PRO A 139 -0.34 -12.10 7.16
C PRO A 139 -1.27 -10.98 7.62
N THR A 140 -2.20 -10.61 6.74
CA THR A 140 -3.20 -9.55 6.94
C THR A 140 -4.50 -10.08 7.53
N GLN A 141 -4.79 -11.37 7.36
CA GLN A 141 -5.99 -12.04 7.87
C GLN A 141 -7.28 -11.36 7.42
N GLY A 142 -7.30 -10.81 6.19
CA GLY A 142 -8.45 -10.12 5.60
C GLY A 142 -8.49 -8.62 5.87
N THR A 143 -7.65 -8.11 6.76
CA THR A 143 -7.53 -6.66 7.01
C THR A 143 -7.04 -5.94 5.75
N ARG A 144 -7.75 -4.87 5.37
CA ARG A 144 -7.46 -4.07 4.19
C ARG A 144 -6.20 -3.25 4.35
N LEU A 145 -5.50 -3.03 3.23
CA LEU A 145 -4.28 -2.20 3.16
C LEU A 145 -4.58 -0.87 2.45
N LEU A 146 -5.08 0.12 3.20
CA LEU A 146 -5.28 1.46 2.66
C LEU A 146 -3.95 2.21 2.69
N ARG A 147 -3.51 2.75 1.56
CA ARG A 147 -2.28 3.54 1.48
C ARG A 147 -2.51 4.92 0.92
N VAL A 148 -1.87 5.89 1.54
CA VAL A 148 -1.73 7.27 1.04
C VAL A 148 -0.28 7.47 0.66
N PHE A 149 -0.03 7.96 -0.54
CA PHE A 149 1.29 8.21 -1.06
C PHE A 149 1.43 9.66 -1.53
N ASN A 150 2.65 10.20 -1.50
CA ASN A 150 2.96 11.49 -2.10
C ASN A 150 4.33 11.46 -2.76
N ASN A 151 4.41 12.02 -3.97
CA ASN A 151 5.68 12.23 -4.66
C ASN A 151 6.31 13.54 -4.18
N VAL A 152 7.41 13.44 -3.43
CA VAL A 152 8.16 14.58 -2.88
C VAL A 152 9.47 14.82 -3.63
N ASN A 153 9.58 14.36 -4.88
CA ASN A 153 10.79 14.49 -5.67
C ASN A 153 11.13 15.98 -5.94
N PRO A 154 12.35 16.45 -5.62
CA PRO A 154 12.71 17.86 -5.74
C PRO A 154 13.17 18.25 -7.15
N HIS A 155 13.30 17.28 -8.07
CA HIS A 155 13.89 17.45 -9.39
C HIS A 155 12.86 17.34 -10.53
N GLY A 156 11.57 17.48 -10.23
CA GLY A 156 10.51 17.43 -11.25
C GLY A 156 10.22 16.03 -11.79
N LYS A 157 10.79 14.96 -11.20
CA LYS A 157 10.65 13.60 -11.74
C LYS A 157 9.35 12.92 -11.29
N PRO A 158 8.59 12.28 -12.20
CA PRO A 158 7.39 11.54 -11.83
C PRO A 158 7.73 10.24 -11.09
N ARG A 159 6.75 9.75 -10.33
CA ARG A 159 6.69 8.36 -9.90
C ARG A 159 5.81 7.62 -10.90
N VAL A 160 6.41 6.80 -11.76
CA VAL A 160 5.68 6.12 -12.84
C VAL A 160 5.09 4.81 -12.30
N TRP A 161 3.77 4.70 -12.34
CA TRP A 161 3.05 3.48 -11.98
C TRP A 161 2.43 2.83 -13.21
N ARG A 162 2.35 1.49 -13.21
CA ARG A 162 1.38 0.77 -14.03
C ARG A 162 0.24 0.31 -13.14
N VAL A 163 -0.99 0.59 -13.53
CA VAL A 163 -2.21 0.12 -12.87
C VAL A 163 -2.85 -0.93 -13.77
N GLY A 164 -3.09 -2.12 -13.23
CA GLY A 164 -3.62 -3.25 -13.98
C GLY A 164 -5.15 -3.29 -14.06
N GLU A 165 -5.65 -4.38 -14.63
CA GLU A 165 -7.07 -4.71 -14.70
C GLU A 165 -7.72 -4.91 -13.31
N PRO A 166 -9.07 -4.97 -13.24
CA PRO A 166 -9.78 -5.20 -11.98
C PRO A 166 -9.38 -6.49 -11.26
N PHE A 167 -9.43 -6.46 -9.93
CA PHE A 167 -9.02 -7.57 -9.06
C PHE A 167 -9.70 -8.89 -9.43
N GLU A 168 -11.01 -8.87 -9.62
CA GLU A 168 -11.84 -10.03 -9.95
C GLU A 168 -11.41 -10.69 -11.26
N THR A 169 -10.96 -9.90 -12.23
CA THR A 169 -10.50 -10.39 -13.53
C THR A 169 -9.19 -11.15 -13.37
N MET A 170 -8.24 -10.58 -12.61
CA MET A 170 -7.00 -11.26 -12.24
C MET A 170 -7.29 -12.55 -11.44
N VAL A 171 -8.18 -12.49 -10.45
CA VAL A 171 -8.54 -13.66 -9.63
C VAL A 171 -9.12 -14.77 -10.48
N ALA A 172 -10.05 -14.48 -11.39
CA ALA A 172 -10.63 -15.49 -12.28
C ALA A 172 -9.56 -16.25 -13.09
N LYS A 173 -8.50 -15.56 -13.54
CA LYS A 173 -7.39 -16.15 -14.31
C LYS A 173 -6.44 -17.00 -13.46
N TYR A 174 -6.12 -16.57 -12.24
CA TYR A 174 -5.04 -17.17 -11.44
C TYR A 174 -5.49 -18.04 -10.27
N LEU A 175 -6.71 -17.85 -9.76
CA LEU A 175 -7.23 -18.64 -8.64
C LEU A 175 -7.26 -20.15 -8.91
N PRO A 176 -7.56 -20.65 -10.14
CA PRO A 176 -7.47 -22.08 -10.44
C PRO A 176 -6.04 -22.65 -10.33
N LYS A 177 -5.01 -21.80 -10.45
CA LYS A 177 -3.59 -22.18 -10.34
C LYS A 177 -3.04 -22.02 -8.91
N ALA A 178 -3.79 -21.38 -8.02
CA ALA A 178 -3.36 -21.06 -6.66
C ALA A 178 -3.35 -22.31 -5.76
N LYS A 179 -2.26 -22.49 -5.00
CA LYS A 179 -2.10 -23.62 -4.08
C LYS A 179 -2.61 -23.30 -2.68
N SER A 180 -3.43 -24.19 -2.14
CA SER A 180 -3.80 -24.18 -0.72
C SER A 180 -2.62 -24.53 0.18
N MET A 181 -2.72 -24.17 1.47
CA MET A 181 -1.82 -24.69 2.49
C MET A 181 -2.15 -26.14 2.83
N PHE A 182 -1.14 -26.91 3.26
CA PHE A 182 -1.35 -28.21 3.88
C PHE A 182 -1.89 -28.05 5.31
N PRO A 183 -2.68 -29.01 5.84
CA PRO A 183 -3.10 -29.00 7.24
C PRO A 183 -1.91 -28.85 8.20
N GLY A 184 -2.03 -27.94 9.18
CA GLY A 184 -0.97 -27.66 10.16
C GLY A 184 0.19 -26.76 9.67
N GLN A 185 0.27 -26.45 8.37
CA GLN A 185 1.34 -25.59 7.83
C GLN A 185 1.32 -24.18 8.43
N ALA A 186 0.14 -23.57 8.57
CA ALA A 186 -0.02 -22.23 9.13
C ALA A 186 0.47 -22.16 10.58
N TRP A 187 0.05 -23.12 11.40
CA TRP A 187 0.50 -23.28 12.79
C TRP A 187 2.02 -23.45 12.88
N MET A 188 2.60 -24.33 12.05
CA MET A 188 4.05 -24.58 12.07
C MET A 188 4.84 -23.33 11.68
N MET A 189 4.43 -22.62 10.62
CA MET A 189 5.08 -21.36 10.22
C MET A 189 5.03 -20.29 11.31
N HIS A 190 3.90 -20.19 12.04
CA HIS A 190 3.77 -19.25 13.15
C HIS A 190 4.64 -19.66 14.34
N LYS A 191 4.63 -20.94 14.73
CA LYS A 191 5.44 -21.46 15.85
C LYS A 191 6.95 -21.32 15.61
N LEU A 192 7.39 -21.46 14.36
CA LEU A 192 8.78 -21.26 13.96
C LEU A 192 9.14 -19.78 13.75
N GLY A 193 8.21 -18.84 13.97
CA GLY A 193 8.46 -17.40 13.81
C GLY A 193 8.65 -16.94 12.36
N ILE A 194 8.34 -17.79 11.38
CA ILE A 194 8.40 -17.45 9.95
C ILE A 194 7.33 -16.41 9.60
N THR A 195 6.15 -16.55 10.21
CA THR A 195 5.06 -15.57 10.13
C THR A 195 4.81 -14.94 11.49
N LYS A 196 4.59 -13.63 11.52
CA LYS A 196 4.29 -12.89 12.77
C LYS A 196 2.91 -13.19 13.34
N ARG A 197 2.03 -13.71 12.50
CA ARG A 197 0.65 -14.12 12.81
C ARG A 197 0.40 -15.44 12.09
N GLU A 198 -0.64 -16.15 12.50
CA GLU A 198 -1.08 -17.33 11.76
C GLU A 198 -1.60 -16.93 10.38
N ARG A 199 -1.11 -17.61 9.35
CA ARG A 199 -1.52 -17.36 7.96
C ARG A 199 -2.89 -17.99 7.73
N THR A 200 -3.86 -17.21 7.26
CA THR A 200 -5.20 -17.72 6.92
C THR A 200 -5.24 -18.30 5.51
N PRO A 201 -6.29 -19.09 5.15
CA PRO A 201 -6.55 -19.45 3.76
C PRO A 201 -6.60 -18.25 2.81
N TYR A 202 -7.17 -17.12 3.26
CA TYR A 202 -7.15 -15.86 2.51
C TYR A 202 -5.71 -15.38 2.24
N ASP A 203 -4.87 -15.28 3.28
CA ASP A 203 -3.49 -14.81 3.13
C ASP A 203 -2.66 -15.71 2.22
N GLN A 204 -2.90 -17.03 2.26
CA GLN A 204 -2.27 -17.97 1.34
C GLN A 204 -2.68 -17.69 -0.10
N LEU A 205 -3.97 -17.52 -0.37
CA LEU A 205 -4.46 -17.26 -1.72
C LEU A 205 -3.93 -15.93 -2.25
N MET A 206 -3.97 -14.86 -1.46
CA MET A 206 -3.39 -13.57 -1.84
C MET A 206 -1.90 -13.68 -2.17
N LEU A 207 -1.13 -14.44 -1.38
CA LEU A 207 0.29 -14.68 -1.65
C LEU A 207 0.51 -15.49 -2.94
N GLN A 208 -0.33 -16.49 -3.21
CA GLN A 208 -0.26 -17.27 -4.46
C GLN A 208 -0.60 -16.40 -5.66
N LEU A 209 -1.65 -15.58 -5.60
CA LEU A 209 -2.02 -14.65 -6.66
C LEU A 209 -0.88 -13.66 -6.94
N HIS A 210 -0.33 -13.04 -5.89
CA HIS A 210 0.84 -12.18 -6.00
C HIS A 210 2.01 -12.86 -6.72
N ASP A 211 2.40 -14.06 -6.29
CA ASP A 211 3.55 -14.77 -6.85
C ASP A 211 3.30 -15.26 -8.29
N LEU A 212 2.09 -15.71 -8.60
CA LEU A 212 1.70 -16.19 -9.93
C LEU A 212 1.67 -15.02 -10.93
N VAL A 213 1.06 -13.90 -10.58
CA VAL A 213 0.99 -12.70 -11.42
C VAL A 213 2.40 -12.14 -11.66
N LYS A 214 3.24 -12.05 -10.62
CA LYS A 214 4.64 -11.62 -10.79
C LYS A 214 5.46 -12.61 -11.62
N GLY A 215 5.09 -13.90 -11.65
CA GLY A 215 5.78 -14.95 -12.40
C GLY A 215 5.41 -15.02 -13.89
N ASP A 216 4.21 -14.56 -14.25
CA ASP A 216 3.67 -14.66 -15.61
C ASP A 216 4.11 -13.46 -16.49
N MET A 217 5.21 -13.64 -17.24
CA MET A 217 5.76 -12.57 -18.08
C MET A 217 4.89 -12.20 -19.28
N ASP A 218 4.05 -13.13 -19.77
CA ASP A 218 3.09 -12.82 -20.83
C ASP A 218 2.02 -11.86 -20.28
N TYR A 219 1.47 -12.17 -19.11
CA TYR A 219 0.55 -11.27 -18.42
C TYR A 219 1.16 -9.91 -18.13
N GLN A 220 2.40 -9.86 -17.61
CA GLN A 220 3.07 -8.60 -17.30
C GLN A 220 3.23 -7.66 -18.50
N ARG A 221 3.28 -8.22 -19.72
CA ARG A 221 3.42 -7.47 -20.98
C ARG A 221 2.07 -7.15 -21.63
N ASN A 222 1.14 -8.11 -21.62
CA ASN A 222 -0.03 -8.11 -22.49
C ASN A 222 -1.36 -7.89 -21.75
N SER A 223 -1.38 -7.92 -20.41
CA SER A 223 -2.61 -7.65 -19.66
C SER A 223 -3.06 -6.19 -19.82
N PRO A 224 -4.39 -5.92 -19.73
CA PRO A 224 -4.89 -4.56 -19.67
C PRO A 224 -4.24 -3.81 -18.51
N GLN A 225 -3.58 -2.71 -18.83
CA GLN A 225 -2.89 -1.88 -17.86
C GLN A 225 -2.71 -0.45 -18.39
N GLN A 226 -2.62 0.50 -17.48
CA GLN A 226 -2.42 1.91 -17.80
C GLN A 226 -1.16 2.42 -17.09
N SER A 227 -0.31 3.14 -17.83
CA SER A 227 0.78 3.91 -17.22
C SER A 227 0.24 5.22 -16.66
N VAL A 228 0.62 5.55 -15.44
CA VAL A 228 0.22 6.77 -14.73
C VAL A 228 1.46 7.46 -14.20
N ASP A 229 1.69 8.68 -14.67
CA ASP A 229 2.81 9.51 -14.26
C ASP A 229 2.37 10.41 -13.09
N LEU A 230 2.75 10.01 -11.88
CA LEU A 230 2.41 10.76 -10.67
C LEU A 230 3.47 11.84 -10.45
N MET A 231 3.19 13.04 -10.97
CA MET A 231 4.10 14.19 -10.89
C MET A 231 4.40 14.61 -9.44
N PRO A 232 5.55 15.25 -9.17
CA PRO A 232 5.84 15.80 -7.84
C PRO A 232 4.71 16.68 -7.32
N GLY A 233 4.40 16.55 -6.03
CA GLY A 233 3.26 17.19 -5.41
C GLY A 233 1.94 16.42 -5.55
N THR A 234 1.87 15.38 -6.38
CA THR A 234 0.68 14.52 -6.46
C THR A 234 0.60 13.62 -5.23
N THR A 235 -0.57 13.64 -4.57
CA THR A 235 -0.96 12.62 -3.58
C THR A 235 -1.87 11.59 -4.24
N TRP A 236 -1.77 10.32 -3.87
CA TRP A 236 -2.74 9.31 -4.29
C TRP A 236 -3.10 8.34 -3.18
N ILE A 237 -4.33 7.82 -3.24
CA ILE A 237 -4.91 6.92 -2.26
C ILE A 237 -5.35 5.64 -2.95
N VAL A 238 -5.05 4.50 -2.36
CA VAL A 238 -5.35 3.19 -2.96
C VAL A 238 -5.46 2.10 -1.90
N TYR A 239 -6.34 1.12 -2.16
CA TYR A 239 -6.27 -0.19 -1.51
C TYR A 239 -5.27 -1.07 -2.26
N SER A 240 -4.03 -1.14 -1.76
CA SER A 240 -2.95 -1.82 -2.47
C SER A 240 -3.07 -3.35 -2.47
N ASP A 241 -3.95 -3.90 -1.62
CA ASP A 241 -4.34 -5.31 -1.61
C ASP A 241 -5.39 -5.67 -2.67
N GLN A 242 -6.01 -4.68 -3.34
CA GLN A 242 -7.04 -4.88 -4.35
C GLN A 242 -6.58 -4.39 -5.73
N VAL A 243 -5.95 -3.21 -5.79
CA VAL A 243 -5.49 -2.63 -7.05
C VAL A 243 -4.18 -3.27 -7.49
N LEU A 244 -4.18 -3.86 -8.69
CA LEU A 244 -2.95 -4.31 -9.34
C LEU A 244 -2.08 -3.10 -9.66
N HIS A 245 -0.88 -3.06 -9.10
CA HIS A 245 0.04 -1.94 -9.30
C HIS A 245 1.48 -2.41 -9.49
N ALA A 246 2.26 -1.60 -10.19
CA ALA A 246 3.71 -1.75 -10.33
C ALA A 246 4.37 -0.37 -10.33
N ALA A 247 5.45 -0.20 -9.58
CA ALA A 247 6.25 1.03 -9.60
C ALA A 247 7.40 0.84 -10.59
N MET A 248 7.40 1.60 -11.69
CA MET A 248 8.38 1.45 -12.77
C MET A 248 9.64 2.29 -12.53
N SER A 249 9.46 3.52 -12.06
CA SER A 249 10.54 4.46 -11.79
C SER A 249 10.11 5.50 -10.75
N GLY A 250 11.09 6.26 -10.25
CA GLY A 250 10.90 7.44 -9.41
C GLY A 250 11.62 7.30 -8.09
N GLN A 251 12.02 8.45 -7.54
CA GLN A 251 12.76 8.59 -6.29
C GLN A 251 12.02 9.55 -5.36
N TYR A 252 12.23 9.40 -4.04
CA TYR A 252 11.66 10.26 -2.99
C TYR A 252 10.13 10.23 -2.94
N MET A 253 9.61 9.26 -2.20
CA MET A 253 8.16 9.09 -2.00
C MET A 253 7.84 8.92 -0.52
N MET A 254 6.78 9.61 -0.08
CA MET A 254 6.16 9.39 1.23
C MET A 254 5.02 8.38 1.12
N GLU A 255 4.83 7.58 2.16
CA GLU A 255 3.79 6.56 2.24
C GLU A 255 3.25 6.47 3.67
N GLN A 256 1.93 6.47 3.82
CA GLN A 256 1.24 6.15 5.06
C GLN A 256 0.37 4.91 4.80
N THR A 257 0.50 3.89 5.65
CA THR A 257 -0.38 2.72 5.61
C THR A 257 -1.41 2.80 6.73
N PHE A 258 -2.66 2.50 6.42
CA PHE A 258 -3.73 2.25 7.38
C PHE A 258 -4.26 0.83 7.18
N HIS A 259 -4.64 0.22 8.29
CA HIS A 259 -5.35 -1.05 8.33
C HIS A 259 -6.82 -0.78 8.61
N LEU A 260 -7.70 -1.45 7.87
CA LEU A 260 -9.14 -1.34 8.08
C LEU A 260 -9.77 -2.76 8.01
N PRO A 261 -10.56 -3.18 9.01
CA PRO A 261 -11.29 -4.44 8.89
C PRO A 261 -12.30 -4.35 7.73
N PRO A 262 -12.49 -5.44 6.96
CA PRO A 262 -13.39 -5.44 5.81
C PRO A 262 -14.84 -5.12 6.17
N GLU A 263 -15.26 -5.42 7.41
CA GLU A 263 -16.60 -5.09 7.95
C GLU A 263 -16.83 -3.59 8.11
N ALA A 264 -15.77 -2.79 8.20
CA ALA A 264 -15.85 -1.33 8.33
C ALA A 264 -15.84 -0.59 6.98
N LEU A 265 -15.81 -1.32 5.87
CA LEU A 265 -15.99 -0.75 4.54
C LEU A 265 -17.44 -0.29 4.35
N TYR A 266 -17.65 0.69 3.47
CA TYR A 266 -18.99 1.09 3.05
C TYR A 266 -19.69 -0.02 2.25
N LYS A 267 -18.91 -0.81 1.49
CA LYS A 267 -19.31 -1.97 0.72
C LYS A 267 -18.38 -3.16 1.00
N PRO A 268 -18.56 -3.88 2.12
CA PRO A 268 -17.70 -5.00 2.50
C PRO A 268 -17.52 -6.06 1.41
N GLU A 269 -18.52 -6.27 0.56
CA GLU A 269 -18.52 -7.21 -0.56
C GLU A 269 -17.43 -6.95 -1.61
N THR A 270 -16.93 -5.71 -1.69
CA THR A 270 -15.86 -5.31 -2.62
C THR A 270 -14.47 -5.71 -2.12
N SER A 271 -14.34 -6.11 -0.85
CA SER A 271 -13.04 -6.48 -0.31
C SER A 271 -12.49 -7.76 -0.93
N PRO A 272 -11.16 -7.87 -1.14
CA PRO A 272 -10.54 -9.07 -1.67
C PRO A 272 -10.93 -10.36 -0.94
N ILE A 273 -11.11 -10.29 0.39
CA ILE A 273 -11.56 -11.45 1.16
C ILE A 273 -12.98 -11.88 0.79
N ARG A 274 -13.95 -10.96 0.70
CA ARG A 274 -15.33 -11.29 0.33
C ARG A 274 -15.45 -11.75 -1.12
N VAL A 275 -14.69 -11.15 -2.03
CA VAL A 275 -14.58 -11.61 -3.42
C VAL A 275 -14.07 -13.05 -3.48
N LEU A 276 -12.99 -13.37 -2.77
CA LEU A 276 -12.44 -14.72 -2.76
C LEU A 276 -13.36 -15.73 -2.06
N GLU A 277 -14.03 -15.34 -0.97
CA GLU A 277 -15.02 -16.18 -0.27
C GLU A 277 -16.21 -16.51 -1.17
N SER A 278 -16.72 -15.52 -1.91
CA SER A 278 -17.79 -15.70 -2.89
C SER A 278 -17.40 -16.71 -3.97
N ILE A 279 -16.21 -16.58 -4.56
CA ILE A 279 -15.73 -17.48 -5.61
C ILE A 279 -15.44 -18.89 -5.06
N LYS A 280 -14.93 -19.01 -3.82
CA LYS A 280 -14.61 -20.30 -3.19
C LYS A 280 -15.81 -20.97 -2.54
N GLY A 281 -16.92 -20.26 -2.33
CA GLY A 281 -18.11 -20.77 -1.65
C GLY A 281 -17.91 -21.12 -0.18
N LYS A 282 -16.91 -20.52 0.49
CA LYS A 282 -16.60 -20.79 1.91
C LYS A 282 -15.83 -19.63 2.55
N PRO A 283 -15.90 -19.47 3.89
CA PRO A 283 -15.08 -18.51 4.62
C PRO A 283 -13.58 -18.78 4.45
N LEU A 284 -12.79 -17.71 4.35
CA LEU A 284 -11.34 -17.76 4.17
C LEU A 284 -10.56 -17.02 5.27
N GLY A 285 -11.26 -16.28 6.13
CA GLY A 285 -10.71 -15.61 7.31
C GLY A 285 -10.35 -16.56 8.46
N LEU A 286 -10.12 -15.99 9.64
CA LEU A 286 -10.04 -16.77 10.87
C LEU A 286 -11.41 -17.41 11.14
N ALA A 287 -11.41 -18.65 11.64
CA ALA A 287 -12.63 -19.26 12.16
C ALA A 287 -13.13 -18.41 13.33
N ALA A 288 -14.42 -18.04 13.31
CA ALA A 288 -15.10 -17.38 14.41
C ALA A 288 -15.23 -18.32 15.62
#